data_AF-A0A5C8MA72-F1
#
_entry.id   AF-A0A5C8MA72-F1
#
_cell.length_a   1.000
_cell.length_b   1.000
_cell.length_c   1.000
_cell.angle_alpha   90.00
_cell.angle_beta   90.00
_cell.angle_gamma   90.00
#
_symmetry.space_group_name_H-M   'P 1'
#
loop_
_entity.id
_entity.type
_entity.pdbx_description
1 polymer ?
#
loop_
_entity_poly.entity_id
_entity_poly.type
_entity_poly.pdbx_seq_one_letter_code
_entity_poly.pdbx_strand_id
1 'polypeptide(L)'
;MAKPTSTQSTKQTTKKPSDGSKGSKKKGFNFRKVFIGTIIAGILAIICAMAIYIVVIMSGFKILDSNIDKINASTESTLIYAQEEGKDKNGKDLPATEIAKIYKGENRESVDIKDIPKRLQQAFVATEDRRFYEHSGVDLWSIGRALVKDIIHMSAVEGGSTITQQLAKNVFLSSEKTAFRKGTEMSIAFALDERYSKEDILQRYLNRIFFGSNAYGIKAAAKVYFGKSNLNDLKLWEMATLAALPKAPSRYSPIANPDLSKDRRGVVLKLMADQGYITEAERVEAAAVDYVAPASVSQGTKDYASYVDYVVNEAEDVYGIGEDELLTKGYRIYTAMNRDAQKIMEQTYATPSFSKMMQQMDKKFKAPWSLSITRLGA
;
A
#
# COMPACT_ATOMS: atom_id res chain seq x y z
N MET A 1 -48.61 -32.00 122.15
CA MET A 1 -47.82 -33.13 121.62
C MET A 1 -46.79 -32.59 120.63
N ALA A 2 -45.52 -32.91 120.88
CA ALA A 2 -44.34 -33.05 120.00
C ALA A 2 -44.12 -32.15 118.74
N LYS A 3 -42.95 -31.49 118.71
CA LYS A 3 -42.10 -31.18 117.52
C LYS A 3 -41.72 -32.48 116.76
N PRO A 4 -41.29 -32.50 115.46
CA PRO A 4 -40.12 -31.74 114.97
C PRO A 4 -40.02 -31.38 113.46
N THR A 5 -38.92 -30.67 113.19
CA THR A 5 -38.13 -30.30 112.01
C THR A 5 -38.03 -31.29 110.83
N SER A 6 -37.87 -30.79 109.59
CA SER A 6 -36.78 -31.27 108.69
C SER A 6 -36.47 -30.28 107.54
N THR A 7 -35.21 -30.34 107.10
CA THR A 7 -34.47 -29.46 106.18
C THR A 7 -33.97 -30.30 104.99
N GLN A 8 -34.02 -29.81 103.75
CA GLN A 8 -33.15 -30.23 102.62
C GLN A 8 -33.01 -29.03 101.65
N SER A 9 -31.87 -28.33 101.53
CA SER A 9 -30.66 -28.61 100.72
C SER A 9 -30.93 -29.00 99.25
N THR A 10 -30.42 -28.23 98.27
CA THR A 10 -29.32 -28.65 97.38
C THR A 10 -29.08 -27.70 96.16
N LYS A 11 -27.80 -27.31 95.98
CA LYS A 11 -27.02 -26.93 94.78
C LYS A 11 -27.20 -25.58 94.04
N GLN A 12 -26.20 -24.74 94.27
CA GLN A 12 -25.57 -23.84 93.29
C GLN A 12 -24.99 -24.63 92.10
N THR A 13 -25.14 -24.08 90.89
CA THR A 13 -24.25 -24.34 89.76
C THR A 13 -23.76 -23.02 89.19
N THR A 14 -22.45 -22.83 89.32
CA THR A 14 -21.64 -21.78 88.72
C THR A 14 -21.53 -21.99 87.20
N LYS A 15 -21.65 -20.93 86.40
CA LYS A 15 -21.16 -20.90 85.01
C LYS A 15 -20.04 -19.87 84.88
N LYS A 16 -18.85 -20.37 84.54
CA LYS A 16 -17.63 -19.65 84.13
C LYS A 16 -17.82 -19.01 82.73
N PRO A 17 -16.99 -18.02 82.34
CA PRO A 17 -17.16 -17.22 81.15
C PRO A 17 -16.68 -17.94 79.89
N SER A 18 -17.42 -17.84 78.79
CA SER A 18 -17.03 -18.35 77.48
C SER A 18 -16.32 -17.26 76.67
N ASP A 19 -15.02 -17.50 76.49
CA ASP A 19 -14.15 -17.24 75.34
C ASP A 19 -14.49 -16.13 74.32
N GLY A 20 -13.47 -15.30 74.09
CA GLY A 20 -13.49 -14.24 73.10
C GLY A 20 -13.48 -14.78 71.67
N SER A 21 -14.52 -14.45 70.89
CA SER A 21 -14.41 -14.48 69.44
C SER A 21 -13.90 -13.12 68.95
N LYS A 22 -12.63 -13.09 68.50
CA LYS A 22 -12.12 -12.00 67.67
C LYS A 22 -12.87 -12.07 66.34
N GLY A 23 -13.92 -11.26 66.20
CA GLY A 23 -14.59 -11.05 64.92
C GLY A 23 -13.58 -10.55 63.89
N SER A 24 -13.27 -11.37 62.90
CA SER A 24 -12.50 -10.93 61.72
C SER A 24 -13.35 -9.90 60.99
N LYS A 25 -12.94 -8.63 61.03
CA LYS A 25 -13.54 -7.56 60.23
C LYS A 25 -13.39 -7.94 58.75
N LYS A 26 -14.43 -8.52 58.14
CA LYS A 26 -14.51 -8.62 56.67
C LYS A 26 -14.42 -7.19 56.12
N LYS A 27 -13.29 -6.86 55.49
CA LYS A 27 -13.11 -5.58 54.77
C LYS A 27 -14.22 -5.48 53.73
N GLY A 28 -15.23 -4.65 54.00
CA GLY A 28 -16.32 -4.39 53.06
C GLY A 28 -15.75 -3.92 51.73
N PHE A 29 -16.13 -4.62 50.66
CA PHE A 29 -15.77 -4.26 49.29
C PHE A 29 -16.23 -2.84 49.00
N ASN A 30 -15.27 -1.93 48.85
CA ASN A 30 -15.55 -0.49 48.84
C ASN A 30 -15.81 -0.06 47.38
N PHE A 31 -17.02 -0.35 46.89
CA PHE A 31 -17.45 -0.14 45.49
C PHE A 31 -17.09 1.26 44.96
N ARG A 32 -17.22 2.30 45.79
CA ARG A 32 -16.85 3.69 45.44
C ARG A 32 -15.36 3.87 45.13
N LYS A 33 -14.47 3.16 45.85
CA LYS A 33 -13.02 3.19 45.57
C LYS A 33 -12.66 2.44 44.30
N VAL A 34 -13.36 1.33 44.02
CA VAL A 34 -13.19 0.57 42.77
C VAL A 34 -13.69 1.40 41.58
N PHE A 35 -14.86 2.02 41.70
CA PHE A 35 -15.45 2.89 40.67
C PHE A 35 -14.59 4.13 40.37
N ILE A 36 -14.10 4.82 41.40
CA ILE A 36 -13.17 5.95 41.22
C ILE A 36 -11.85 5.47 40.61
N GLY A 37 -11.32 4.31 41.04
CA GLY A 37 -10.13 3.70 40.47
C GLY A 37 -10.26 3.38 38.99
N THR A 38 -11.42 2.87 38.54
CA THR A 38 -11.70 2.61 37.12
C THR A 38 -11.80 3.88 36.30
N ILE A 39 -12.38 4.97 36.85
CA ILE A 39 -12.44 6.27 36.16
C ILE A 39 -11.04 6.86 36.01
N ILE A 40 -10.24 6.87 37.08
CA ILE A 40 -8.86 7.38 37.06
C ILE A 40 -8.01 6.56 36.07
N ALA A 41 -8.13 5.24 36.07
CA ALA A 41 -7.45 4.38 35.11
C ALA A 41 -7.87 4.67 33.66
N GLY A 42 -9.17 4.91 33.41
CA GLY A 42 -9.68 5.30 32.10
C GLY A 42 -9.12 6.65 31.63
N ILE A 43 -9.09 7.66 32.51
CA ILE A 43 -8.51 8.98 32.20
C ILE A 43 -7.01 8.86 31.93
N LEU A 44 -6.27 8.09 32.74
CA LEU A 44 -4.84 7.84 32.52
C LEU A 44 -4.60 7.12 31.20
N ALA A 45 -5.43 6.15 30.83
CA ALA A 45 -5.34 5.47 29.53
C ALA A 45 -5.55 6.45 28.37
N ILE A 46 -6.51 7.37 28.47
CA ILE A 46 -6.75 8.42 27.47
C ILE A 46 -5.54 9.36 27.38
N ILE A 47 -5.00 9.81 28.52
CA ILE A 47 -3.81 10.68 28.56
C ILE A 47 -2.60 9.98 27.92
N CYS A 48 -2.35 8.72 28.26
CA CYS A 48 -1.29 7.93 27.63
C CYS A 48 -1.51 7.77 26.12
N ALA A 49 -2.75 7.50 25.69
CA ALA A 49 -3.08 7.40 24.27
C ALA A 49 -2.86 8.73 23.53
N MET A 50 -3.24 9.86 24.14
CA MET A 50 -2.98 11.19 23.59
C MET A 50 -1.48 11.50 23.54
N ALA A 51 -0.71 11.16 24.56
CA ALA A 51 0.74 11.35 24.56
C ALA A 51 1.42 10.53 23.45
N ILE A 52 1.02 9.26 23.28
CA ILE A 52 1.48 8.41 22.18
C ILE A 52 1.08 9.03 20.83
N TYR A 53 -0.16 9.49 20.69
CA TYR A 53 -0.65 10.16 19.48
C TYR A 53 0.18 11.41 19.12
N ILE A 54 0.49 12.25 20.11
CA ILE A 54 1.34 13.44 19.93
C ILE A 54 2.75 13.03 19.50
N VAL A 55 3.36 12.04 20.15
CA VAL A 55 4.70 11.54 19.78
C VAL A 55 4.73 11.00 18.35
N VAL A 56 3.70 10.25 17.95
CA VAL A 56 3.57 9.72 16.59
C VAL A 56 3.49 10.87 15.57
N ILE A 57 2.64 11.87 15.81
CA ILE A 57 2.53 13.06 14.95
C ILE A 57 3.85 13.81 14.87
N MET A 58 4.48 14.09 16.02
CA MET A 58 5.77 14.79 16.07
C MET A 58 6.85 14.04 15.29
N SER A 59 6.85 12.71 15.35
CA SER A 59 7.73 11.88 14.54
C SER A 59 7.47 12.06 13.04
N GLY A 60 6.21 12.11 12.62
CA GLY A 60 5.82 12.37 11.22
C GLY A 60 6.33 13.71 10.70
N PHE A 61 6.08 14.80 11.45
CA PHE A 61 6.59 16.13 11.11
C PHE A 61 8.12 16.18 11.09
N LYS A 62 8.78 15.57 12.07
CA LYS A 62 10.25 15.52 12.11
C LYS A 62 10.83 14.79 10.90
N ILE A 63 10.24 13.67 10.49
CA ILE A 63 10.67 12.93 9.30
C ILE A 63 10.43 13.77 8.05
N LEU A 64 9.26 14.40 7.93
CA LEU A 64 8.93 15.28 6.81
C LEU A 64 9.92 16.45 6.71
N ASP A 65 10.22 17.14 7.81
CA ASP A 65 11.13 18.28 7.84
C ASP A 65 12.57 17.87 7.50
N SER A 66 13.06 16.78 8.10
CA SER A 66 14.42 16.28 7.84
C SER A 66 14.61 15.73 6.43
N ASN A 67 13.53 15.42 5.72
CA ASN A 67 13.56 14.82 4.39
C ASN A 67 12.78 15.65 3.36
N ILE A 68 12.54 16.94 3.64
CA ILE A 68 11.76 17.80 2.74
C ILE A 68 12.42 17.89 1.35
N ASP A 69 13.75 17.77 1.30
CA ASP A 69 14.50 17.75 0.07
C ASP A 69 14.13 16.55 -0.81
N LYS A 70 13.71 15.40 -0.27
CA LYS A 70 13.22 14.27 -1.07
C LYS A 70 11.98 14.64 -1.89
N ILE A 71 11.20 15.63 -1.44
CA ILE A 71 10.07 16.17 -2.21
C ILE A 71 10.55 16.97 -3.44
N ASN A 72 11.74 17.57 -3.38
CA ASN A 72 12.27 18.49 -4.39
C ASN A 72 13.58 18.00 -5.06
N ALA A 73 14.05 16.81 -4.71
CA ALA A 73 15.41 16.36 -4.99
C ALA A 73 15.73 16.27 -6.48
N SER A 74 16.95 16.69 -6.81
CA SER A 74 17.64 16.45 -8.06
C SER A 74 17.75 14.94 -8.32
N THR A 75 17.29 14.48 -9.47
CA THR A 75 17.25 13.06 -9.81
C THR A 75 18.52 12.64 -10.52
N GLU A 76 19.32 11.76 -9.90
CA GLU A 76 20.28 10.95 -10.64
C GLU A 76 19.57 9.72 -11.21
N SER A 77 19.76 9.48 -12.51
CA SER A 77 19.14 8.34 -13.19
C SER A 77 19.74 7.03 -12.70
N THR A 78 18.88 6.08 -12.33
CA THR A 78 19.30 4.69 -12.09
C THR A 78 19.52 3.99 -13.43
N LEU A 79 20.62 3.24 -13.53
CA LEU A 79 21.00 2.48 -14.72
C LEU A 79 20.91 0.99 -14.41
N ILE A 80 20.25 0.23 -15.27
CA ILE A 80 20.12 -1.22 -15.18
C ILE A 80 20.97 -1.84 -16.28
N TYR A 81 21.82 -2.78 -15.87
CA TYR A 81 22.73 -3.50 -16.73
C TYR A 81 22.39 -5.00 -16.75
N ALA A 82 22.50 -5.60 -17.93
CA ALA A 82 22.57 -7.05 -18.09
C ALA A 82 24.03 -7.48 -18.06
N GLN A 83 24.37 -8.31 -17.08
CA GLN A 83 25.66 -8.98 -17.03
C GLN A 83 25.56 -10.23 -17.93
N GLU A 84 26.25 -10.20 -19.06
CA GLU A 84 26.36 -11.37 -19.93
C GLU A 84 27.37 -12.35 -19.32
N GLU A 85 26.98 -13.62 -19.23
CA GLU A 85 27.89 -14.71 -18.88
C GLU A 85 28.70 -15.12 -20.10
N GLY A 86 30.03 -15.22 -19.94
CA GLY A 86 30.93 -15.63 -21.00
C GLY A 86 32.20 -14.80 -21.03
N LYS A 87 33.18 -15.27 -21.81
CA LYS A 87 34.45 -14.59 -22.01
C LYS A 87 34.61 -14.17 -23.46
N ASP A 88 35.20 -13.01 -23.69
CA ASP A 88 35.63 -12.57 -25.00
C ASP A 88 36.71 -13.50 -25.56
N LYS A 89 37.06 -13.29 -26.83
CA LYS A 89 38.14 -14.02 -27.53
C LYS A 89 39.52 -13.94 -26.84
N ASN A 90 39.68 -13.08 -25.84
CA ASN A 90 40.90 -12.90 -25.05
C ASN A 90 40.77 -13.45 -23.61
N GLY A 91 39.66 -14.12 -23.28
CA GLY A 91 39.42 -14.71 -21.95
C GLY A 91 38.92 -13.73 -20.88
N LYS A 92 38.54 -12.49 -21.25
CA LYS A 92 37.95 -11.49 -20.33
C LYS A 92 36.44 -11.61 -20.28
N ASP A 93 35.84 -11.40 -19.12
CA ASP A 93 34.38 -11.46 -18.99
C ASP A 93 33.71 -10.42 -19.91
N LEU A 94 32.56 -10.80 -20.48
CA LEU A 94 31.80 -9.90 -21.34
C LEU A 94 31.35 -8.66 -20.56
N PRO A 95 31.41 -7.46 -21.16
CA PRO A 95 31.02 -6.24 -20.48
C PRO A 95 29.52 -6.20 -20.23
N ALA A 96 29.12 -5.65 -19.08
CA ALA A 96 27.73 -5.42 -18.78
C ALA A 96 27.12 -4.44 -19.79
N THR A 97 25.97 -4.78 -20.36
CA THR A 97 25.26 -3.93 -21.32
C THR A 97 24.13 -3.18 -20.62
N GLU A 98 24.03 -1.87 -20.82
CA GLU A 98 22.89 -1.08 -20.32
C GLU A 98 21.62 -1.53 -21.03
N ILE A 99 20.62 -1.94 -20.26
CA ILE A 99 19.34 -2.42 -20.78
C ILE A 99 18.19 -1.47 -20.47
N ALA A 100 18.32 -0.66 -19.42
CA ALA A 100 17.35 0.37 -19.11
C ALA A 100 17.95 1.49 -18.29
N LYS A 101 17.33 2.65 -18.44
CA LYS A 101 17.56 3.82 -17.61
C LYS A 101 16.23 4.16 -16.93
N ILE A 102 16.24 4.16 -15.60
CA ILE A 102 15.15 4.67 -14.78
C ILE A 102 15.49 6.12 -14.43
N TYR A 103 14.66 7.02 -14.90
CA TYR A 103 14.83 8.44 -14.68
C TYR A 103 13.46 9.10 -14.76
N LYS A 104 13.28 10.22 -14.06
CA LYS A 104 12.26 11.18 -14.49
C LYS A 104 12.66 11.62 -15.89
N GLY A 105 11.79 11.37 -16.88
CA GLY A 105 12.05 11.45 -18.33
C GLY A 105 12.89 12.64 -18.81
N GLU A 106 13.32 12.60 -20.07
CA GLU A 106 14.06 13.71 -20.67
C GLU A 106 13.17 14.95 -20.62
N ASN A 107 13.62 15.94 -19.85
CA ASN A 107 12.84 17.03 -19.27
C ASN A 107 11.88 16.64 -18.13
N ARG A 108 11.97 17.46 -17.08
CA ARG A 108 11.20 17.49 -15.83
C ARG A 108 9.69 17.63 -16.08
N GLU A 109 9.05 16.64 -16.70
CA GLU A 109 7.62 16.62 -17.02
C GLU A 109 6.75 16.39 -15.78
N SER A 110 7.05 17.09 -14.68
CA SER A 110 6.08 17.30 -13.61
C SER A 110 4.91 18.06 -14.22
N VAL A 111 3.73 17.46 -14.20
CA VAL A 111 2.50 18.10 -14.66
C VAL A 111 1.84 18.82 -13.48
N ASP A 112 1.41 20.07 -13.68
CA ASP A 112 0.62 20.77 -12.68
C ASP A 112 -0.78 20.16 -12.60
N ILE A 113 -1.38 20.16 -11.40
CA ILE A 113 -2.70 19.57 -11.17
C ILE A 113 -3.78 20.15 -12.09
N LYS A 114 -3.66 21.43 -12.45
CA LYS A 114 -4.56 22.13 -13.38
C LYS A 114 -4.51 21.59 -14.80
N ASP A 115 -3.39 20.99 -15.20
CA ASP A 115 -3.18 20.41 -16.53
C ASP A 115 -3.57 18.92 -16.57
N ILE A 116 -3.89 18.34 -15.41
CA ILE A 116 -4.45 16.99 -15.28
C ILE A 116 -5.98 17.08 -15.38
N PRO A 117 -6.62 16.44 -16.37
CA PRO A 117 -8.07 16.48 -16.53
C PRO A 117 -8.80 16.08 -15.26
N LYS A 118 -9.89 16.78 -14.91
CA LYS A 118 -10.64 16.51 -13.67
C LYS A 118 -11.14 15.06 -13.59
N ARG A 119 -11.58 14.49 -14.72
CA ARG A 119 -12.00 13.08 -14.82
C ARG A 119 -10.86 12.10 -14.55
N LEU A 120 -9.64 12.45 -14.92
CA LEU A 120 -8.46 11.64 -14.62
C LEU A 120 -8.16 11.68 -13.12
N GLN A 121 -8.15 12.86 -12.51
CA GLN A 121 -8.02 13.01 -11.04
C GLN A 121 -9.08 12.18 -10.31
N GLN A 122 -10.35 12.28 -10.73
CA GLN A 122 -11.48 11.53 -10.18
C GLN A 122 -11.32 10.01 -10.34
N ALA A 123 -10.70 9.52 -11.43
CA ALA A 123 -10.47 8.09 -11.60
C ALA A 123 -9.51 7.51 -10.53
N PHE A 124 -8.45 8.24 -10.19
CA PHE A 124 -7.53 7.86 -9.11
C PHE A 124 -8.20 7.97 -7.75
N VAL A 125 -8.85 9.10 -7.46
CA VAL A 125 -9.60 9.29 -6.20
C VAL A 125 -10.65 8.18 -6.04
N ALA A 126 -11.42 7.87 -7.08
CA ALA A 126 -12.45 6.84 -7.00
C ALA A 126 -11.91 5.43 -6.67
N THR A 127 -10.71 5.13 -7.17
CA THR A 127 -10.12 3.79 -7.12
C THR A 127 -9.26 3.58 -5.89
N GLU A 128 -8.41 4.56 -5.58
CA GLU A 128 -7.39 4.46 -4.54
C GLU A 128 -7.88 5.03 -3.21
N ASP A 129 -8.71 6.08 -3.23
CA ASP A 129 -9.06 6.82 -2.02
C ASP A 129 -10.37 7.62 -2.17
N ARG A 130 -11.50 6.91 -2.06
CA ARG A 130 -12.85 7.48 -2.26
C ARG A 130 -13.11 8.75 -1.44
N ARG A 131 -12.51 8.86 -0.26
CA ARG A 131 -12.72 9.98 0.67
C ARG A 131 -11.49 10.87 0.80
N PHE A 132 -10.66 10.88 -0.23
CA PHE A 132 -9.42 11.64 -0.27
C PHE A 132 -9.59 13.08 0.21
N TYR A 133 -10.66 13.76 -0.19
CA TYR A 133 -10.93 15.15 0.18
C TYR A 133 -11.57 15.33 1.58
N GLU A 134 -11.96 14.27 2.27
CA GLU A 134 -12.68 14.32 3.55
C GLU A 134 -11.80 14.03 4.77
N HIS A 135 -10.67 13.35 4.61
CA HIS A 135 -9.80 12.94 5.72
C HIS A 135 -8.48 13.71 5.78
N SER A 136 -7.77 13.67 6.91
CA SER A 136 -6.45 14.30 7.10
C SER A 136 -5.32 13.25 7.00
N GLY A 137 -5.01 12.83 5.79
CA GLY A 137 -3.92 11.90 5.49
C GLY A 137 -4.27 10.42 5.65
N VAL A 138 -5.07 10.08 6.65
CA VAL A 138 -5.47 8.69 6.94
C VAL A 138 -6.99 8.58 7.04
N ASP A 139 -7.58 7.64 6.31
CA ASP A 139 -9.02 7.38 6.39
C ASP A 139 -9.34 6.40 7.54
N LEU A 140 -9.43 6.93 8.76
CA LEU A 140 -9.74 6.17 9.98
C LEU A 140 -11.09 5.44 9.89
N TRP A 141 -12.07 6.01 9.19
CA TRP A 141 -13.35 5.36 8.98
C TRP A 141 -13.25 4.16 8.04
N SER A 142 -12.39 4.21 7.02
CA SER A 142 -12.20 3.07 6.11
C SER A 142 -11.39 1.98 6.79
N ILE A 143 -10.40 2.35 7.61
CA ILE A 143 -9.67 1.41 8.48
C ILE A 143 -10.64 0.70 9.43
N GLY A 144 -11.48 1.44 10.15
CA GLY A 144 -12.48 0.85 11.06
C GLY A 144 -13.45 -0.09 10.33
N ARG A 145 -13.95 0.31 9.15
CA ARG A 145 -14.84 -0.52 8.32
C ARG A 145 -14.12 -1.78 7.81
N ALA A 146 -12.87 -1.66 7.40
CA ALA A 146 -12.05 -2.78 6.93
C ALA A 146 -11.80 -3.77 8.05
N LEU A 147 -11.41 -3.33 9.25
CA LEU A 147 -11.21 -4.20 10.41
C LEU A 147 -12.47 -5.02 10.76
N VAL A 148 -13.65 -4.40 10.72
CA VAL A 148 -14.92 -5.12 10.94
C VAL A 148 -15.14 -6.16 9.85
N LYS A 149 -14.91 -5.83 8.58
CA LYS A 149 -15.01 -6.77 7.45
C LYS A 149 -14.01 -7.91 7.55
N ASP A 150 -12.76 -7.63 7.92
CA ASP A 150 -11.69 -8.62 8.04
C ASP A 150 -12.01 -9.62 9.16
N ILE A 151 -12.58 -9.16 10.27
CA ILE A 151 -13.07 -10.03 11.36
C ILE A 151 -14.23 -10.92 10.87
N ILE A 152 -15.15 -10.36 10.07
CA ILE A 152 -16.31 -11.10 9.54
C ILE A 152 -15.89 -12.12 8.46
N HIS A 153 -14.96 -11.76 7.59
CA HIS A 153 -14.55 -12.57 6.43
C HIS A 153 -13.28 -13.41 6.66
N MET A 154 -12.63 -13.27 7.83
CA MET A 154 -11.39 -13.94 8.20
C MET A 154 -10.25 -13.79 7.16
N SER A 155 -10.27 -12.71 6.37
CA SER A 155 -9.29 -12.43 5.32
C SER A 155 -8.96 -10.95 5.31
N ALA A 156 -7.67 -10.59 5.24
CA ALA A 156 -7.24 -9.20 5.13
C ALA A 156 -7.70 -8.59 3.80
N VAL A 157 -8.44 -7.49 3.84
CA VAL A 157 -8.77 -6.72 2.64
C VAL A 157 -7.55 -5.91 2.19
N GLU A 158 -6.96 -6.29 1.07
CA GLU A 158 -5.98 -5.46 0.35
C GLU A 158 -6.68 -4.20 -0.20
N GLY A 159 -6.48 -3.05 0.45
CA GLY A 159 -6.95 -1.76 -0.10
C GLY A 159 -7.24 -0.65 0.90
N GLY A 160 -6.58 -0.62 2.08
CA GLY A 160 -6.86 0.37 3.12
C GLY A 160 -5.97 1.62 3.14
N SER A 161 -5.00 1.75 2.23
CA SER A 161 -4.06 2.89 2.22
C SER A 161 -4.60 4.05 1.38
N THR A 162 -4.59 5.26 1.93
CA THR A 162 -4.97 6.50 1.25
C THR A 162 -3.91 6.92 0.22
N ILE A 163 -4.28 7.85 -0.67
CA ILE A 163 -3.31 8.46 -1.61
C ILE A 163 -2.16 9.13 -0.85
N THR A 164 -2.46 9.84 0.25
CA THR A 164 -1.44 10.50 1.07
C THR A 164 -0.51 9.48 1.75
N GLN A 165 -1.03 8.34 2.19
CA GLN A 165 -0.23 7.24 2.74
C GLN A 165 0.67 6.59 1.69
N GLN A 166 0.16 6.36 0.48
CA GLN A 166 0.96 5.85 -0.62
C GLN A 166 2.09 6.82 -1.00
N LEU A 167 1.80 8.13 -1.05
CA LEU A 167 2.82 9.16 -1.26
C LEU A 167 3.87 9.15 -0.13
N ALA A 168 3.43 9.07 1.12
CA ALA A 168 4.33 8.98 2.27
C ALA A 168 5.24 7.74 2.20
N LYS A 169 4.67 6.58 1.87
CA LYS A 169 5.40 5.31 1.67
C LYS A 169 6.48 5.49 0.61
N ASN A 170 6.11 6.01 -0.56
CA ASN A 170 7.00 6.05 -1.71
C ASN A 170 8.16 7.03 -1.50
N VAL A 171 7.94 8.18 -0.87
CA VAL A 171 8.95 9.26 -0.78
C VAL A 171 9.85 9.14 0.46
N PHE A 172 9.30 8.72 1.60
CA PHE A 172 9.99 8.88 2.88
C PHE A 172 10.48 7.59 3.50
N LEU A 173 9.92 6.45 3.11
CA LEU A 173 10.15 5.19 3.80
C LEU A 173 10.87 4.20 2.88
N SER A 174 11.77 3.41 3.47
CA SER A 174 12.25 2.18 2.84
C SER A 174 11.11 1.16 2.75
N SER A 175 11.23 0.17 1.87
CA SER A 175 10.14 -0.78 1.61
C SER A 175 9.91 -1.84 2.70
N GLU A 176 10.66 -1.81 3.82
CA GLU A 176 10.56 -2.79 4.92
C GLU A 176 9.15 -2.92 5.53
N LYS A 177 8.41 -4.00 5.26
CA LYS A 177 7.00 -4.14 5.68
C LYS A 177 6.84 -4.51 7.17
N THR A 178 7.03 -3.55 8.09
CA THR A 178 6.78 -3.72 9.54
C THR A 178 5.58 -2.92 10.04
N ALA A 179 4.94 -3.37 11.14
CA ALA A 179 3.85 -2.62 11.79
C ALA A 179 4.32 -1.24 12.27
N PHE A 180 5.57 -1.14 12.73
CA PHE A 180 6.21 0.12 13.06
C PHE A 180 6.32 1.04 11.83
N ARG A 181 6.76 0.51 10.68
CA ARG A 181 6.76 1.27 9.41
C ARG A 181 5.37 1.78 9.07
N LYS A 182 4.32 0.95 9.23
CA LYS A 182 2.94 1.38 8.91
C LYS A 182 2.46 2.52 9.82
N GLY A 183 2.84 2.51 11.10
CA GLY A 183 2.60 3.63 12.01
C GLY A 183 3.33 4.91 11.59
N THR A 184 4.59 4.78 11.14
CA THR A 184 5.37 5.90 10.59
C THR A 184 4.78 6.44 9.28
N GLU A 185 4.26 5.57 8.41
CA GLU A 185 3.57 5.98 7.17
C GLU A 185 2.33 6.81 7.49
N MET A 186 1.53 6.40 8.48
CA MET A 186 0.37 7.15 8.95
C MET A 186 0.74 8.52 9.51
N SER A 187 1.82 8.62 10.29
CA SER A 187 2.24 9.89 10.87
C SER A 187 2.77 10.88 9.84
N ILE A 188 3.55 10.41 8.86
CA ILE A 188 4.02 11.23 7.74
C ILE A 188 2.83 11.64 6.87
N ALA A 189 1.87 10.75 6.61
CA ALA A 189 0.69 11.08 5.84
C ALA A 189 -0.14 12.19 6.50
N PHE A 190 -0.29 12.15 7.82
CA PHE A 190 -0.93 13.24 8.58
C PHE A 190 -0.16 14.56 8.43
N ALA A 191 1.17 14.53 8.59
CA ALA A 191 2.01 15.71 8.45
C ALA A 191 1.99 16.32 7.03
N LEU A 192 1.90 15.47 5.99
CA LEU A 192 1.75 15.91 4.61
C LEU A 192 0.41 16.62 4.40
N ASP A 193 -0.69 16.07 4.91
CA ASP A 193 -2.03 16.65 4.77
C ASP A 193 -2.21 17.98 5.52
N GLU A 194 -1.50 18.16 6.64
CA GLU A 194 -1.51 19.45 7.35
C GLU A 194 -0.69 20.52 6.61
N ARG A 195 0.37 20.13 5.89
CA ARG A 195 1.30 21.06 5.24
C ARG A 195 0.92 21.39 3.79
N TYR A 196 0.31 20.46 3.07
CA TYR A 196 0.04 20.58 1.65
C TYR A 196 -1.46 20.48 1.37
N SER A 197 -1.94 21.22 0.38
CA SER A 197 -3.31 21.06 -0.07
C SER A 197 -3.55 19.67 -0.67
N LYS A 198 -4.81 19.22 -0.69
CA LYS A 198 -5.19 17.97 -1.37
C LYS A 198 -4.78 17.94 -2.84
N GLU A 199 -4.82 19.09 -3.50
CA GLU A 199 -4.42 19.24 -4.89
C GLU A 199 -2.91 19.07 -5.05
N ASP A 200 -2.11 19.64 -4.16
CA ASP A 200 -0.65 19.44 -4.13
C ASP A 200 -0.28 17.98 -3.87
N ILE A 201 -0.97 17.32 -2.92
CA ILE A 201 -0.72 15.91 -2.61
C ILE A 201 -1.04 15.03 -3.81
N LEU A 202 -2.19 15.25 -4.45
CA LEU A 202 -2.58 14.49 -5.64
C LEU A 202 -1.63 14.75 -6.81
N GLN A 203 -1.20 16.00 -7.02
CA GLN A 203 -0.19 16.34 -8.02
C GLN A 203 1.12 15.58 -7.78
N ARG A 204 1.63 15.61 -6.56
CA ARG A 204 2.89 14.94 -6.19
C ARG A 204 2.79 13.43 -6.35
N TYR A 205 1.66 12.85 -5.94
CA TYR A 205 1.36 11.44 -6.14
C TYR A 205 1.38 11.08 -7.63
N LEU A 206 0.56 11.74 -8.46
CA LEU A 206 0.44 11.44 -9.88
C LEU A 206 1.73 11.67 -10.67
N ASN A 207 2.62 12.55 -10.22
CA ASN A 207 3.92 12.78 -10.85
C ASN A 207 5.00 11.76 -10.44
N ARG A 208 4.75 10.90 -9.45
CA ARG A 208 5.77 10.00 -8.89
C ARG A 208 5.45 8.53 -9.01
N ILE A 209 4.17 8.14 -8.93
CA ILE A 209 3.84 6.71 -8.90
C ILE A 209 4.31 5.97 -10.15
N PHE A 210 4.73 4.72 -9.94
CA PHE A 210 5.09 3.81 -11.01
C PHE A 210 3.86 3.21 -11.70
N PHE A 211 3.82 3.31 -13.03
CA PHE A 211 2.76 2.78 -13.88
C PHE A 211 3.20 1.54 -14.66
N GLY A 212 4.38 0.98 -14.41
CA GLY A 212 4.92 -0.15 -15.20
C GLY A 212 5.49 0.31 -16.54
N SER A 213 6.20 -0.58 -17.25
CA SER A 213 6.84 -0.28 -18.54
C SER A 213 7.77 0.95 -18.47
N ASN A 214 8.52 1.06 -17.36
CA ASN A 214 9.39 2.21 -17.05
C ASN A 214 8.67 3.59 -17.05
N ALA A 215 7.34 3.61 -16.92
CA ALA A 215 6.57 4.84 -16.87
C ALA A 215 6.39 5.32 -15.43
N TYR A 216 7.17 6.32 -15.02
CA TYR A 216 7.01 6.98 -13.73
C TYR A 216 6.31 8.32 -13.91
N GLY A 217 5.17 8.47 -13.23
CA GLY A 217 4.30 9.63 -13.35
C GLY A 217 3.30 9.55 -14.52
N ILE A 218 2.18 10.25 -14.34
CA ILE A 218 0.98 10.10 -15.17
C ILE A 218 1.19 10.51 -16.63
N LYS A 219 2.03 11.52 -16.87
CA LYS A 219 2.33 12.00 -18.22
C LYS A 219 3.19 11.02 -19.00
N ALA A 220 4.20 10.44 -18.36
CA ALA A 220 4.98 9.36 -18.94
C ALA A 220 4.09 8.15 -19.27
N ALA A 221 3.18 7.78 -18.35
CA ALA A 221 2.24 6.68 -18.56
C ALA A 221 1.28 6.94 -19.73
N ALA A 222 0.73 8.15 -19.87
CA ALA A 222 -0.13 8.51 -21.00
C ALA A 222 0.61 8.38 -22.35
N LYS A 223 1.88 8.77 -22.40
CA LYS A 223 2.73 8.62 -23.58
C LYS A 223 3.06 7.16 -23.87
N VAL A 224 3.47 6.39 -22.86
CA VAL A 224 3.84 4.98 -22.99
C VAL A 224 2.67 4.10 -23.42
N TYR A 225 1.49 4.29 -22.82
CA TYR A 225 0.35 3.41 -23.08
C TYR A 225 -0.54 3.89 -24.23
N PHE A 226 -0.63 5.20 -24.48
CA PHE A 226 -1.59 5.76 -25.45
C PHE A 226 -0.94 6.67 -26.50
N GLY A 227 0.37 6.94 -26.42
CA GLY A 227 1.05 7.85 -27.33
C GLY A 227 0.62 9.31 -27.16
N LYS A 228 0.02 9.67 -26.01
CA LYS A 228 -0.56 11.00 -25.76
C LYS A 228 0.34 11.83 -24.87
N SER A 229 0.88 12.92 -25.42
CA SER A 229 1.71 13.88 -24.68
C SER A 229 0.88 14.92 -23.92
N ASN A 230 -0.34 15.21 -24.38
CA ASN A 230 -1.28 16.08 -23.69
C ASN A 230 -2.33 15.24 -22.96
N LEU A 231 -2.42 15.38 -21.64
CA LEU A 231 -3.36 14.60 -20.83
C LEU A 231 -4.82 14.92 -21.17
N ASN A 232 -5.12 16.11 -21.68
CA ASN A 232 -6.47 16.48 -22.10
C ASN A 232 -6.97 15.72 -23.33
N ASP A 233 -6.09 15.05 -24.06
CA ASP A 233 -6.47 14.21 -25.20
C ASP A 233 -6.95 12.82 -24.75
N LEU A 234 -6.82 12.48 -23.47
CA LEU A 234 -7.23 11.19 -22.94
C LEU A 234 -8.76 11.05 -22.97
N LYS A 235 -9.21 9.85 -23.35
CA LYS A 235 -10.60 9.42 -23.27
C LYS A 235 -10.85 8.77 -21.91
N LEU A 236 -12.13 8.72 -21.50
CA LEU A 236 -12.52 8.16 -20.20
C LEU A 236 -11.99 6.73 -19.97
N TRP A 237 -12.03 5.87 -20.99
CA TRP A 237 -11.52 4.51 -20.88
C TRP A 237 -10.00 4.46 -20.66
N GLU A 238 -9.23 5.38 -21.27
CA GLU A 238 -7.78 5.47 -21.08
C GLU A 238 -7.45 6.01 -19.69
N MET A 239 -8.20 7.02 -19.22
CA MET A 239 -8.07 7.54 -17.85
C MET A 239 -8.31 6.45 -16.80
N ALA A 240 -9.37 5.65 -17.00
CA ALA A 240 -9.68 4.53 -16.12
C ALA A 240 -8.65 3.39 -16.23
N THR A 241 -8.06 3.15 -17.41
CA THR A 241 -6.93 2.22 -17.55
C THR A 241 -5.71 2.72 -16.79
N LEU A 242 -5.36 4.02 -16.85
CA LEU A 242 -4.24 4.56 -16.09
C LEU A 242 -4.44 4.41 -14.58
N ALA A 243 -5.65 4.71 -14.08
CA ALA A 243 -5.98 4.55 -12.66
C ALA A 243 -6.07 3.08 -12.21
N ALA A 244 -6.16 2.12 -13.15
CA ALA A 244 -6.15 0.69 -12.85
C ALA A 244 -4.74 0.12 -12.59
N LEU A 245 -3.70 0.77 -13.12
CA LEU A 245 -2.32 0.26 -13.12
C LEU A 245 -1.65 0.22 -11.74
N PRO A 246 -1.72 1.25 -10.87
CA PRO A 246 -0.92 1.31 -9.64
C PRO A 246 -1.07 0.09 -8.73
N LYS A 247 -2.24 -0.57 -8.74
CA LYS A 247 -2.47 -1.79 -7.93
C LYS A 247 -1.50 -2.92 -8.24
N ALA A 248 -1.17 -3.13 -9.51
CA ALA A 248 -0.21 -4.14 -9.96
C ALA A 248 0.19 -3.81 -11.41
N PRO A 249 1.15 -2.88 -11.61
CA PRO A 249 1.40 -2.27 -12.92
C PRO A 249 1.70 -3.28 -14.03
N SER A 250 2.53 -4.28 -13.76
CA SER A 250 2.88 -5.33 -14.74
C SER A 250 1.71 -6.27 -15.05
N ARG A 251 0.89 -6.60 -14.03
CA ARG A 251 -0.26 -7.50 -14.19
C ARG A 251 -1.39 -6.86 -14.99
N TYR A 252 -1.63 -5.57 -14.77
CA TYR A 252 -2.72 -4.82 -15.41
C TYR A 252 -2.27 -3.98 -16.62
N SER A 253 -1.02 -4.16 -17.07
CA SER A 253 -0.50 -3.50 -18.27
C SER A 253 -1.38 -3.82 -19.48
N PRO A 254 -1.95 -2.82 -20.19
CA PRO A 254 -2.78 -3.06 -21.37
C PRO A 254 -1.96 -3.57 -22.56
N ILE A 255 -0.63 -3.35 -22.56
CA ILE A 255 0.29 -3.84 -23.59
C ILE A 255 0.53 -5.35 -23.41
N ALA A 256 0.78 -5.79 -22.18
CA ALA A 256 1.11 -7.19 -21.90
C ALA A 256 -0.14 -8.06 -21.68
N ASN A 257 -1.15 -7.53 -20.99
CA ASN A 257 -2.33 -8.25 -20.52
C ASN A 257 -3.63 -7.48 -20.83
N PRO A 258 -4.02 -7.31 -22.10
CA PRO A 258 -5.15 -6.46 -22.49
C PRO A 258 -6.48 -6.88 -21.85
N ASP A 259 -6.74 -8.17 -21.72
CA ASP A 259 -7.98 -8.69 -21.10
C ASP A 259 -8.04 -8.36 -19.59
N LEU A 260 -6.96 -8.64 -18.84
CA LEU A 260 -6.88 -8.30 -17.41
C LEU A 260 -6.95 -6.79 -17.18
N SER A 261 -6.32 -6.02 -18.08
CA SER A 261 -6.38 -4.56 -18.06
C SER A 261 -7.81 -4.05 -18.29
N LYS A 262 -8.53 -4.64 -19.27
CA LYS A 262 -9.93 -4.32 -19.58
C LYS A 262 -10.85 -4.61 -18.39
N ASP A 263 -10.69 -5.77 -17.76
CA ASP A 263 -11.46 -6.14 -16.56
C ASP A 263 -11.20 -5.17 -15.40
N ARG A 264 -9.92 -4.86 -15.12
CA ARG A 264 -9.56 -3.93 -14.04
C ARG A 264 -10.03 -2.50 -14.32
N ARG A 265 -9.93 -2.03 -15.57
CA ARG A 265 -10.53 -0.76 -16.02
C ARG A 265 -12.05 -0.75 -15.76
N GLY A 266 -12.74 -1.86 -16.03
CA GLY A 266 -14.16 -2.01 -15.76
C GLY A 266 -14.51 -1.78 -14.28
N VAL A 267 -13.67 -2.26 -13.36
CA VAL A 267 -13.80 -1.99 -11.92
C VAL A 267 -13.64 -0.49 -11.62
N VAL A 268 -12.63 0.17 -12.18
CA VAL A 268 -12.41 1.63 -12.01
C VAL A 268 -13.62 2.42 -12.51
N LEU A 269 -14.11 2.12 -13.72
CA LEU A 269 -15.29 2.79 -14.30
C LEU A 269 -16.53 2.59 -13.42
N LYS A 270 -16.72 1.38 -12.87
CA LYS A 270 -17.81 1.12 -11.92
C LYS A 270 -17.67 1.97 -10.67
N LEU A 271 -16.47 2.06 -10.08
CA LEU A 271 -16.23 2.91 -8.90
C LEU A 271 -16.50 4.39 -9.19
N MET A 272 -16.12 4.88 -10.38
CA MET A 272 -16.41 6.25 -10.80
C MET A 272 -17.92 6.50 -10.95
N ALA A 273 -18.67 5.54 -11.50
CA ALA A 273 -20.12 5.64 -11.65
C ALA A 273 -20.84 5.57 -10.29
N ASP A 274 -20.46 4.61 -9.43
CA ASP A 274 -20.99 4.45 -8.07
C ASP A 274 -20.80 5.72 -7.22
N GLN A 275 -19.76 6.51 -7.51
CA GLN A 275 -19.43 7.78 -6.84
C GLN A 275 -20.00 9.01 -7.56
N GLY A 276 -20.71 8.83 -8.67
CA GLY A 276 -21.35 9.92 -9.41
C GLY A 276 -20.42 10.78 -10.27
N TYR A 277 -19.18 10.34 -10.53
CA TYR A 277 -18.25 11.08 -11.40
C TYR A 277 -18.55 10.90 -12.89
N ILE A 278 -19.21 9.80 -13.27
CA ILE A 278 -19.65 9.51 -14.63
C ILE A 278 -21.05 8.90 -14.60
N THR A 279 -21.75 8.99 -15.73
CA THR A 279 -23.04 8.33 -15.93
C THR A 279 -22.87 6.84 -16.22
N GLU A 280 -23.94 6.07 -16.03
CA GLU A 280 -23.95 4.65 -16.37
C GLU A 280 -23.75 4.41 -17.88
N ALA A 281 -24.26 5.32 -18.72
CA ALA A 281 -24.04 5.25 -20.17
C ALA A 281 -22.56 5.40 -20.53
N GLU A 282 -21.87 6.41 -19.97
CA GLU A 282 -20.43 6.60 -20.16
C GLU A 282 -19.62 5.42 -19.62
N ARG A 283 -20.04 4.82 -18.50
CA ARG A 283 -19.42 3.63 -17.93
C ARG A 283 -19.47 2.46 -18.92
N VAL A 284 -20.65 2.17 -19.47
CA VAL A 284 -20.86 1.07 -20.42
C VAL A 284 -20.07 1.30 -21.71
N GLU A 285 -20.11 2.50 -22.27
CA GLU A 285 -19.37 2.86 -23.48
C GLU A 285 -17.86 2.71 -23.28
N ALA A 286 -17.31 3.30 -22.22
CA ALA A 286 -15.88 3.24 -21.93
C ALA A 286 -15.40 1.82 -21.60
N ALA A 287 -16.25 0.99 -20.97
CA ALA A 287 -15.92 -0.39 -20.63
C ALA A 287 -15.83 -1.29 -21.86
N ALA A 288 -16.56 -0.98 -22.93
CA ALA A 288 -16.61 -1.79 -24.14
C ALA A 288 -15.32 -1.71 -24.99
N VAL A 289 -14.58 -0.61 -24.90
CA VAL A 289 -13.45 -0.29 -25.80
C VAL A 289 -12.30 -1.30 -25.68
N ASP A 290 -11.86 -1.90 -26.78
CA ASP A 290 -10.65 -2.73 -26.81
C ASP A 290 -9.38 -1.88 -26.91
N TYR A 291 -8.35 -2.27 -26.17
CA TYR A 291 -7.06 -1.59 -26.23
C TYR A 291 -6.35 -1.92 -27.54
N VAL A 292 -5.84 -0.90 -28.20
CA VAL A 292 -4.96 -1.02 -29.37
C VAL A 292 -3.68 -0.25 -29.05
N ALA A 293 -2.55 -0.94 -29.08
CA ALA A 293 -1.25 -0.32 -28.83
C ALA A 293 -0.96 0.77 -29.89
N PRO A 294 -0.48 1.97 -29.48
CA PRO A 294 -0.11 3.01 -30.42
C PRO A 294 1.07 2.58 -31.31
N ALA A 295 1.06 2.98 -32.58
CA ALA A 295 2.15 2.66 -33.52
C ALA A 295 3.53 3.18 -33.05
N SER A 296 3.56 4.33 -32.38
CA SER A 296 4.77 4.94 -31.80
C SER A 296 5.36 4.13 -30.63
N VAL A 297 4.56 3.28 -29.98
CA VAL A 297 5.00 2.43 -28.88
C VAL A 297 5.77 1.21 -29.40
N SER A 298 5.82 0.98 -30.71
CA SER A 298 6.55 -0.14 -31.33
C SER A 298 8.00 0.17 -31.74
N GLN A 299 8.50 1.40 -31.59
CA GLN A 299 9.79 1.79 -32.21
C GLN A 299 10.87 2.36 -31.28
N GLY A 300 10.66 2.48 -29.96
CA GLY A 300 11.69 3.00 -29.05
C GLY A 300 11.81 2.18 -27.77
N THR A 301 12.97 1.57 -27.53
CA THR A 301 13.42 1.03 -26.21
C THR A 301 12.38 0.18 -25.47
N LYS A 302 11.76 -0.77 -26.16
CA LYS A 302 10.86 -1.78 -25.55
C LYS A 302 11.57 -3.05 -25.10
N ASP A 303 12.81 -3.25 -25.56
CA ASP A 303 13.58 -4.42 -25.19
C ASP A 303 13.64 -4.50 -23.66
N TYR A 304 13.15 -5.61 -23.10
CA TYR A 304 13.25 -5.93 -21.67
C TYR A 304 12.29 -5.19 -20.73
N ALA A 305 11.25 -4.50 -21.20
CA ALA A 305 10.33 -3.75 -20.31
C ALA A 305 9.74 -4.61 -19.19
N SER A 306 9.31 -5.84 -19.50
CA SER A 306 8.81 -6.80 -18.50
C SER A 306 9.88 -7.21 -17.48
N TYR A 307 11.14 -7.30 -17.91
CA TYR A 307 12.26 -7.63 -17.04
C TYR A 307 12.64 -6.43 -16.16
N VAL A 308 12.59 -5.21 -16.69
CA VAL A 308 12.82 -3.98 -15.92
C VAL A 308 11.77 -3.84 -14.82
N ASP A 309 10.50 -4.07 -15.14
CA ASP A 309 9.43 -4.11 -14.14
C ASP A 309 9.72 -5.15 -13.03
N TYR A 310 10.19 -6.34 -13.41
CA TYR A 310 10.61 -7.38 -12.46
C TYR A 310 11.77 -6.90 -11.57
N VAL A 311 12.81 -6.29 -12.15
CA VAL A 311 13.96 -5.74 -11.42
C VAL A 311 13.53 -4.64 -10.44
N VAL A 312 12.60 -3.77 -10.84
CA VAL A 312 12.04 -2.72 -9.97
C VAL A 312 11.29 -3.34 -8.79
N ASN A 313 10.44 -4.33 -9.04
CA ASN A 313 9.72 -5.04 -7.98
C ASN A 313 10.68 -5.79 -7.04
N GLU A 314 11.71 -6.44 -7.59
CA GLU A 314 12.72 -7.15 -6.80
C GLU A 314 13.55 -6.17 -5.93
N ALA A 315 13.93 -5.01 -6.48
CA ALA A 315 14.61 -3.97 -5.73
C ALA A 315 13.76 -3.49 -4.53
N GLU A 316 12.44 -3.36 -4.69
CA GLU A 316 11.54 -3.03 -3.59
C GLU A 316 11.40 -4.21 -2.61
N ASP A 317 11.00 -5.39 -3.07
CA ASP A 317 10.59 -6.49 -2.20
C ASP A 317 11.76 -7.20 -1.51
N VAL A 318 12.92 -7.29 -2.17
CA VAL A 318 14.11 -8.02 -1.66
C VAL A 318 15.12 -7.08 -1.02
N TYR A 319 15.39 -5.94 -1.67
CA TYR A 319 16.51 -5.07 -1.29
C TYR A 319 16.12 -3.84 -0.45
N GLY A 320 14.83 -3.63 -0.19
CA GLY A 320 14.44 -2.48 0.63
C GLY A 320 14.35 -1.16 -0.15
N ILE A 321 14.64 -1.16 -1.46
CA ILE A 321 14.86 0.04 -2.27
C ILE A 321 13.51 0.51 -2.83
N GLY A 322 12.97 1.59 -2.25
CA GLY A 322 11.69 2.14 -2.67
C GLY A 322 11.71 2.76 -4.08
N GLU A 323 10.52 2.89 -4.69
CA GLU A 323 10.33 3.47 -6.03
C GLU A 323 10.99 4.86 -6.19
N ASP A 324 10.87 5.73 -5.18
CA ASP A 324 11.44 7.08 -5.25
C ASP A 324 12.97 7.07 -5.16
N GLU A 325 13.55 6.11 -4.46
CA GLU A 325 15.00 5.95 -4.38
C GLU A 325 15.56 5.52 -5.74
N LEU A 326 14.89 4.59 -6.43
CA LEU A 326 15.24 4.21 -7.80
C LEU A 326 15.19 5.40 -8.78
N LEU A 327 14.32 6.38 -8.54
CA LEU A 327 14.22 7.58 -9.37
C LEU A 327 15.24 8.67 -9.06
N THR A 328 15.74 8.73 -7.82
CA THR A 328 16.44 9.91 -7.31
C THR A 328 17.91 9.68 -6.97
N LYS A 329 18.29 8.45 -6.58
CA LYS A 329 19.60 8.17 -5.97
C LYS A 329 20.66 7.60 -6.93
N GLY A 330 20.37 7.45 -8.22
CA GLY A 330 21.39 7.11 -9.22
C GLY A 330 21.98 5.70 -9.09
N TYR A 331 21.18 4.69 -8.73
CA TYR A 331 21.67 3.33 -8.57
C TYR A 331 22.26 2.76 -9.87
N ARG A 332 23.19 1.82 -9.73
CA ARG A 332 23.65 0.95 -10.82
C ARG A 332 23.29 -0.48 -10.47
N ILE A 333 22.29 -1.03 -11.15
CA ILE A 333 21.76 -2.37 -10.91
C ILE A 333 22.37 -3.31 -11.96
N TYR A 334 23.03 -4.37 -11.52
CA TYR A 334 23.57 -5.41 -12.40
C TYR A 334 22.71 -6.67 -12.25
N THR A 335 22.21 -7.18 -13.36
CA THR A 335 21.28 -8.31 -13.40
C THR A 335 21.93 -9.49 -14.11
N ALA A 336 21.51 -10.71 -13.79
CA ALA A 336 21.95 -11.92 -14.48
C ALA A 336 21.17 -12.18 -15.80
N MET A 337 20.58 -11.13 -16.40
CA MET A 337 19.73 -11.28 -17.58
C MET A 337 20.53 -11.73 -18.79
N ASN A 338 20.19 -12.89 -19.36
CA ASN A 338 20.62 -13.24 -20.70
C ASN A 338 19.73 -12.52 -21.73
N ARG A 339 20.33 -11.59 -22.47
CA ARG A 339 19.66 -10.69 -23.42
C ARG A 339 19.00 -11.41 -24.58
N ASP A 340 19.63 -12.45 -25.13
CA ASP A 340 19.09 -13.21 -26.25
C ASP A 340 17.94 -14.10 -25.81
N ALA A 341 18.11 -14.79 -24.67
CA ALA A 341 17.05 -15.61 -24.08
C ALA A 341 15.80 -14.78 -23.76
N GLN A 342 15.99 -13.59 -23.17
CA GLN A 342 14.88 -12.68 -22.87
C GLN A 342 14.16 -12.20 -24.13
N LYS A 343 14.89 -11.85 -25.20
CA LYS A 343 14.29 -11.48 -26.51
C LYS A 343 13.48 -12.63 -27.11
N ILE A 344 14.03 -13.85 -27.10
CA ILE A 344 13.33 -15.05 -27.60
C ILE A 344 12.05 -15.30 -26.80
N MET A 345 12.12 -15.16 -25.48
CA MET A 345 10.98 -15.30 -24.59
C MET A 345 9.90 -14.27 -24.93
N GLU A 346 10.24 -12.97 -25.00
CA GLU A 346 9.30 -11.90 -25.33
C GLU A 346 8.63 -12.11 -26.69
N GLN A 347 9.39 -12.51 -27.71
CA GLN A 347 8.85 -12.82 -29.05
C GLN A 347 7.91 -14.04 -29.03
N THR A 348 8.26 -15.07 -28.27
CA THR A 348 7.42 -16.27 -28.12
C THR A 348 6.09 -15.92 -27.45
N TYR A 349 6.11 -15.16 -26.36
CA TYR A 349 4.90 -14.69 -25.67
C TYR A 349 4.05 -13.74 -26.52
N ALA A 350 4.68 -12.92 -27.37
CA ALA A 350 3.97 -12.05 -28.31
C ALA A 350 3.30 -12.81 -29.47
N THR A 351 3.62 -14.09 -29.67
CA THR A 351 3.04 -14.89 -30.76
C THR A 351 1.57 -15.23 -30.47
N PRO A 352 0.62 -14.93 -31.38
CA PRO A 352 -0.82 -15.11 -31.11
C PRO A 352 -1.23 -16.54 -30.76
N SER A 353 -0.55 -17.56 -31.30
CA SER A 353 -0.81 -18.96 -30.99
C SER A 353 -0.45 -19.31 -29.54
N PHE A 354 0.71 -18.86 -29.08
CA PHE A 354 1.20 -19.11 -27.72
C PHE A 354 0.38 -18.32 -26.69
N SER A 355 0.09 -17.04 -26.96
CA SER A 355 -0.78 -16.22 -26.11
C SER A 355 -2.18 -16.85 -25.94
N LYS A 356 -2.82 -17.29 -27.04
CA LYS A 356 -4.11 -17.99 -26.98
C LYS A 356 -4.03 -19.30 -26.18
N MET A 357 -2.96 -20.07 -26.35
CA MET A 357 -2.75 -21.30 -25.57
C MET A 357 -2.66 -21.00 -24.07
N MET A 358 -1.87 -20.00 -23.67
CA MET A 358 -1.73 -19.61 -22.27
C MET A 358 -3.05 -19.09 -21.68
N GLN A 359 -3.80 -18.27 -22.41
CA GLN A 359 -5.14 -17.82 -21.97
C GLN A 359 -6.13 -18.98 -21.80
N GLN A 360 -6.08 -19.97 -22.68
CA GLN A 360 -6.92 -21.17 -22.56
C GLN A 360 -6.53 -22.00 -21.35
N MET A 361 -5.23 -22.13 -21.06
CA MET A 361 -4.77 -22.82 -19.85
C MET A 361 -5.21 -22.08 -18.58
N ASP A 362 -5.03 -20.76 -18.50
CA ASP A 362 -5.43 -19.99 -17.31
C ASP A 362 -6.93 -20.09 -17.03
N LYS A 363 -7.77 -19.97 -18.08
CA LYS A 363 -9.23 -20.17 -18.00
C LYS A 363 -9.61 -21.59 -17.59
N LYS A 364 -8.87 -22.59 -18.05
CA LYS A 364 -9.15 -24.01 -17.77
C LYS A 364 -8.73 -24.43 -16.37
N PHE A 365 -7.67 -23.85 -15.83
CA PHE A 365 -7.08 -24.31 -14.58
C PHE A 365 -7.44 -23.48 -13.34
N LYS A 366 -7.92 -22.23 -13.45
CA LYS A 366 -8.43 -21.40 -12.33
C LYS A 366 -7.72 -21.65 -10.97
N ALA A 367 -6.39 -21.78 -10.96
CA ALA A 367 -5.63 -22.12 -9.77
C ALA A 367 -4.69 -20.95 -9.45
N PRO A 368 -4.65 -20.48 -8.19
CA PRO A 368 -3.63 -19.52 -7.79
C PRO A 368 -2.29 -20.21 -7.97
N TRP A 369 -1.39 -19.61 -8.74
CA TRP A 369 -0.02 -20.05 -8.84
C TRP A 369 0.63 -19.78 -7.47
N SER A 370 0.49 -20.71 -6.54
CA SER A 370 1.30 -20.69 -5.31
C SER A 370 2.72 -21.06 -5.72
N LEU A 371 3.62 -20.08 -5.77
CA LEU A 371 5.04 -20.33 -5.81
C LEU A 371 5.42 -21.11 -4.54
N SER A 372 5.75 -22.40 -4.68
CA SER A 372 6.53 -23.10 -3.66
C SER A 372 8.00 -22.80 -3.93
N ILE A 373 8.56 -21.80 -3.22
CA ILE A 373 9.99 -21.55 -3.24
C ILE A 373 10.64 -22.59 -2.33
N THR A 374 11.20 -23.65 -2.92
CA THR A 374 12.09 -24.57 -2.21
C THR A 374 13.51 -24.00 -2.28
N ARG A 375 14.06 -23.62 -1.13
CA ARG A 375 15.45 -23.17 -1.01
C ARG A 375 16.38 -24.36 -1.31
N LEU A 376 16.95 -24.40 -2.51
CA LEU A 376 18.12 -25.24 -2.77
C LEU A 376 19.34 -24.46 -2.30
N GLY A 377 19.95 -24.92 -1.21
CA GLY A 377 21.21 -24.39 -0.73
C GLY A 377 22.38 -24.80 -1.62
N ALA A 378 23.34 -23.88 -1.74
CA ALA A 378 24.76 -24.18 -1.73
C ALA A 378 25.42 -23.18 -0.80
#